data_AF-A0A7S2I3U9-F1
#
_entry.id   AF-A0A7S2I3U9-F1
#
_cell.length_a   1.000
_cell.length_b   1.000
_cell.length_c   1.000
_cell.angle_alpha   90.00
_cell.angle_beta   90.00
_cell.angle_gamma   90.00
#
_symmetry.space_group_name_H-M   'P 1'
#
loop_
_entity.id
_entity.type
_entity.pdbx_description
1 polymer ?
#
loop_
_entity_poly.entity_id
_entity_poly.type
_entity_poly.pdbx_seq_one_letter_code
_entity_poly.pdbx_strand_id
1 'polypeptide(L)'
;YLLSIVCAILCTLSKKQPGSANFDSREVKPTVMFDTLTMKLSSNDLDLVQAALEILVKFTHRQQRKGFVDSNSRSDGIAAVLEAMQHYTELEHIQELACSALCNLLFSSPQLCKTIIVQKGGIDTIVAVMRRYIRNATIQKNACTMLWSIASGNAENKSSIARSGGIFCIVS
;
A
#
# COMPACT_ATOMS: atom_id res chain seq x y z
N TYR A 1 18.78 5.19 18.13
CA TYR A 1 18.65 3.73 18.36
C TYR A 1 17.65 3.05 17.43
N LEU A 2 16.39 3.48 17.35
CA LEU A 2 15.44 2.91 16.35
C LEU A 2 15.83 3.25 14.89
N LEU A 3 16.35 4.45 14.64
CA LEU A 3 16.84 4.86 13.32
C LEU A 3 18.04 4.03 12.84
N SER A 4 18.93 3.59 13.75
CA SER A 4 20.12 2.80 13.40
C SER A 4 19.80 1.33 13.10
N ILE A 5 18.83 0.76 13.80
CA ILE A 5 18.34 -0.61 13.53
C ILE A 5 17.60 -0.64 12.18
N VAL A 6 16.82 0.40 11.89
CA VAL A 6 16.10 0.51 10.62
C VAL A 6 17.05 0.79 9.46
N CYS A 7 18.05 1.67 9.62
CA CYS A 7 19.12 1.81 8.62
C CYS A 7 19.90 0.50 8.41
N ALA A 8 20.10 -0.32 9.45
CA ALA A 8 20.73 -1.63 9.29
C ALA A 8 19.85 -2.62 8.50
N ILE A 9 18.53 -2.61 8.71
CA ILE A 9 17.57 -3.41 7.93
C ILE A 9 17.46 -2.89 6.48
N LEU A 10 17.47 -1.57 6.28
CA LEU A 10 17.50 -0.93 4.96
C LEU A 10 18.80 -1.24 4.20
N CYS A 11 19.95 -1.22 4.89
CA CYS A 11 21.27 -1.46 4.30
C CYS A 11 21.49 -2.94 3.95
N THR A 12 20.93 -3.86 4.74
CA THR A 12 20.95 -5.31 4.47
C THR A 12 19.98 -5.74 3.37
N LEU A 13 18.84 -5.06 3.21
CA LEU A 13 17.89 -5.32 2.11
C LEU A 13 18.31 -4.65 0.78
N SER A 14 19.09 -3.57 0.82
CA SER A 14 19.58 -2.84 -0.36
C SER A 14 20.87 -3.42 -0.96
N LYS A 15 21.77 -3.96 -0.12
CA LYS A 15 23.05 -4.53 -0.59
C LYS A 15 22.96 -6.03 -0.81
N LYS A 16 22.75 -6.44 -2.07
CA LYS A 16 23.13 -7.78 -2.52
C LYS A 16 24.56 -7.72 -3.08
N GLN A 17 25.57 -8.14 -2.31
CA GLN A 17 26.92 -8.59 -2.75
C GLN A 17 27.58 -9.39 -1.60
N PRO A 18 28.57 -10.27 -1.88
CA PRO A 18 28.60 -11.65 -1.43
C PRO A 18 29.58 -11.87 -0.28
N GLY A 19 29.24 -12.79 0.60
CA GLY A 19 30.17 -13.32 1.60
C GLY A 19 30.38 -12.39 2.81
N SER A 20 29.57 -12.58 3.84
CA SER A 20 30.04 -12.98 5.18
C SER A 20 28.89 -12.88 6.19
N ALA A 21 28.88 -13.85 7.11
CA ALA A 21 28.01 -14.05 8.26
C ALA A 21 26.51 -14.30 7.98
N ASN A 22 26.09 -15.54 8.22
CA ASN A 22 24.71 -16.03 8.20
C ASN A 22 23.76 -15.12 8.98
N PHE A 23 22.97 -14.33 8.27
CA PHE A 23 21.75 -13.72 8.80
C PHE A 23 20.57 -14.53 8.26
N ASP A 24 19.88 -15.26 9.14
CA ASP A 24 18.72 -16.05 8.73
C ASP A 24 17.52 -15.12 8.55
N SER A 25 17.24 -14.78 7.29
CA SER A 25 16.03 -14.06 6.84
C SER A 25 14.69 -14.68 7.28
N ARG A 26 14.71 -15.82 7.99
CA ARG A 26 13.56 -16.49 8.59
C ARG A 26 13.17 -15.96 9.98
N GLU A 27 14.00 -15.18 10.68
CA GLU A 27 13.72 -14.74 12.06
C GLU A 27 13.00 -13.39 12.19
N VAL A 28 13.03 -12.52 11.17
CA VAL A 28 12.20 -11.30 11.22
C VAL A 28 10.75 -11.69 10.94
N LYS A 29 9.96 -11.80 12.02
CA LYS A 29 8.53 -12.05 11.89
C LYS A 29 7.91 -10.96 11.01
N PRO A 30 7.21 -11.32 9.93
CA PRO A 30 6.61 -10.37 8.98
C PRO A 30 5.62 -9.42 9.65
N THR A 31 4.98 -9.86 10.73
CA THR A 31 4.15 -9.04 11.61
C THR A 31 4.94 -7.87 12.19
N VAL A 32 6.10 -8.11 12.80
CA VAL A 32 6.96 -7.04 13.34
C VAL A 32 7.43 -6.09 12.24
N MET A 33 7.68 -6.61 11.04
CA MET A 33 8.02 -5.80 9.87
C MET A 33 6.84 -4.93 9.42
N PHE A 34 5.63 -5.49 9.33
CA PHE A 34 4.43 -4.73 8.99
C PHE A 34 4.11 -3.68 10.05
N ASP A 35 4.18 -4.03 11.34
CA ASP A 35 3.91 -3.12 12.46
C ASP A 35 4.93 -1.97 12.52
N THR A 36 6.20 -2.25 12.15
CA THR A 36 7.23 -1.20 12.06
C THR A 36 7.02 -0.31 10.83
N LEU A 37 6.55 -0.89 9.71
CA LEU A 37 6.24 -0.14 8.48
C LEU A 37 4.97 0.72 8.67
N THR A 38 3.94 0.22 9.35
CA THR A 38 2.72 0.98 9.66
C THR A 38 3.02 2.14 10.60
N MET A 39 3.82 1.93 11.66
CA MET A 39 4.26 3.04 12.52
C MET A 39 5.06 4.13 11.78
N LYS A 40 5.77 3.77 10.71
CA LYS A 40 6.56 4.73 9.91
C LYS A 40 5.74 5.45 8.85
N LEU A 41 4.68 4.83 8.33
CA LEU A 41 3.74 5.47 7.43
C LEU A 41 2.96 6.61 8.11
N SER A 42 2.78 6.52 9.44
CA SER A 42 2.22 7.60 10.26
C SER A 42 3.27 8.66 10.70
N SER A 43 4.50 8.61 10.17
CA SER A 43 5.51 9.64 10.43
C SER A 43 5.47 10.78 9.39
N ASN A 44 5.72 12.01 9.82
CA ASN A 44 5.83 13.18 8.92
C ASN A 44 7.18 13.25 8.17
N ASP A 45 8.00 12.20 8.24
CA ASP A 45 9.29 12.13 7.57
C ASP A 45 9.10 11.49 6.19
N LEU A 46 9.19 12.32 5.16
CA LEU A 46 8.96 11.93 3.78
C LEU A 46 9.88 10.79 3.32
N ASP A 47 11.15 10.81 3.73
CA ASP A 47 12.14 9.79 3.34
C ASP A 47 11.80 8.44 3.96
N LEU A 48 11.32 8.45 5.21
CA LEU A 48 10.87 7.24 5.90
C LEU A 48 9.58 6.69 5.29
N VAL A 49 8.63 7.55 4.94
CA VAL A 49 7.36 7.15 4.31
C VAL A 49 7.63 6.54 2.93
N GLN A 50 8.47 7.18 2.12
CA GLN A 50 8.84 6.67 0.81
C GLN A 50 9.53 5.30 0.93
N ALA A 51 10.55 5.18 1.79
CA ALA A 51 11.27 3.93 1.98
C ALA A 51 10.34 2.81 2.48
N ALA A 52 9.40 3.13 3.37
CA ALA A 52 8.41 2.17 3.87
C ALA A 52 7.49 1.68 2.74
N LEU A 53 6.97 2.58 1.90
CA LEU A 53 6.13 2.22 0.76
C LEU A 53 6.89 1.37 -0.27
N GLU A 54 8.13 1.71 -0.60
CA GLU A 54 8.94 0.92 -1.53
C GLU A 54 9.18 -0.51 -1.03
N ILE A 55 9.48 -0.66 0.26
CA ILE A 55 9.63 -1.98 0.88
C ILE A 55 8.31 -2.74 0.80
N LEU A 56 7.19 -2.08 1.12
CA LEU A 56 5.87 -2.68 1.08
C LEU A 56 5.51 -3.16 -0.33
N VAL A 57 5.77 -2.35 -1.37
CA VAL A 57 5.60 -2.75 -2.78
C VAL A 57 6.45 -3.97 -3.11
N LYS A 58 7.75 -3.97 -2.74
CA LYS A 58 8.67 -5.09 -3.00
C LYS A 58 8.25 -6.38 -2.28
N PHE A 59 7.78 -6.27 -1.04
CA PHE A 59 7.33 -7.41 -0.24
C PHE A 59 6.02 -7.99 -0.77
N THR A 60 5.06 -7.12 -1.10
CA THR A 60 3.74 -7.51 -1.59
C THR A 60 3.80 -8.10 -3.01
N HIS A 61 4.75 -7.67 -3.85
CA HIS A 61 5.01 -8.27 -5.17
C HIS A 61 5.62 -9.69 -5.08
N ARG A 62 6.34 -10.03 -3.99
CA ARG A 62 7.08 -11.30 -3.87
C ARG A 62 6.32 -12.44 -3.18
N GLN A 63 5.16 -12.19 -2.58
CA GLN A 63 4.52 -13.16 -1.68
C GLN A 63 3.26 -13.81 -2.28
N GLN A 64 3.47 -14.93 -2.99
CA GLN A 64 2.46 -15.97 -3.18
C GLN A 64 2.36 -16.96 -1.99
N ARG A 65 2.92 -16.65 -0.80
CA ARG A 65 2.71 -17.50 0.38
C ARG A 65 1.42 -17.11 1.12
N LYS A 66 0.34 -17.81 0.80
CA LYS A 66 -0.88 -17.86 1.62
C LYS A 66 -0.52 -18.18 3.08
N GLY A 67 -0.93 -17.33 4.03
CA GLY A 67 -0.88 -17.60 5.47
C GLY A 67 0.08 -16.77 6.33
N PHE A 68 0.65 -15.67 5.84
CA PHE A 68 1.84 -15.05 6.46
C PHE A 68 1.63 -13.68 7.14
N VAL A 69 0.47 -13.03 6.95
CA VAL A 69 0.11 -11.77 7.63
C VAL A 69 -1.23 -11.99 8.31
N ASP A 70 -1.33 -11.71 9.60
CA ASP A 70 -2.61 -11.77 10.31
C ASP A 70 -3.60 -10.75 9.72
N SER A 71 -4.88 -10.86 10.09
CA SER A 71 -5.91 -9.93 9.61
C SER A 71 -5.69 -8.50 10.11
N ASN A 72 -5.05 -8.35 11.28
CA ASN A 72 -4.90 -7.08 11.98
C ASN A 72 -3.81 -6.22 11.33
N SER A 73 -2.60 -6.75 11.13
CA SER A 73 -1.52 -6.05 10.44
C SER A 73 -1.88 -5.71 8.99
N ARG A 74 -2.79 -6.48 8.35
CA ARG A 74 -3.35 -6.12 7.03
C ARG A 74 -4.27 -4.90 7.09
N SER A 75 -5.16 -4.87 8.08
CA SER A 75 -6.03 -3.71 8.30
C SER A 75 -5.21 -2.45 8.59
N ASP A 76 -4.21 -2.57 9.45
CA ASP A 76 -3.33 -1.47 9.82
C ASP A 76 -2.45 -1.04 8.64
N GLY A 77 -1.95 -2.00 7.86
CA GLY A 77 -1.23 -1.73 6.61
C GLY A 77 -2.06 -0.93 5.60
N ILE A 78 -3.31 -1.32 5.38
CA ILE A 78 -4.23 -0.59 4.49
C ILE A 78 -4.52 0.81 5.03
N ALA A 79 -4.81 0.94 6.33
CA ALA A 79 -5.09 2.21 6.96
C ALA A 79 -3.90 3.18 6.83
N ALA A 80 -2.69 2.70 7.10
CA ALA A 80 -1.48 3.50 7.04
C ALA A 80 -1.14 3.95 5.61
N VAL A 81 -1.37 3.09 4.60
CA VAL A 81 -1.21 3.49 3.19
C VAL A 81 -2.23 4.56 2.80
N LEU A 82 -3.50 4.42 3.21
CA LEU A 82 -4.54 5.43 2.95
C LEU A 82 -4.25 6.75 3.66
N GLU A 83 -3.75 6.72 4.89
CA GLU A 83 -3.31 7.90 5.64
C GLU A 83 -2.16 8.62 4.91
N ALA A 84 -1.14 7.88 4.47
CA ALA A 84 -0.05 8.44 3.69
C ALA A 84 -0.55 9.07 2.37
N MET A 85 -1.51 8.45 1.68
CA MET A 85 -2.13 9.03 0.48
C MET A 85 -2.86 10.34 0.78
N GLN A 86 -3.53 10.44 1.93
CA GLN A 86 -4.26 11.64 2.35
C GLN A 86 -3.34 12.75 2.85
N HIS A 87 -2.19 12.42 3.43
CA HIS A 87 -1.23 13.39 3.93
C HIS A 87 -0.34 13.96 2.81
N TYR A 88 0.14 13.09 1.92
CA TYR A 88 1.07 13.45 0.84
C TYR A 88 0.36 13.55 -0.51
N THR A 89 -0.82 14.18 -0.55
CA THR A 89 -1.61 14.36 -1.78
C THR A 89 -0.81 15.05 -2.88
N GLU A 90 0.10 15.95 -2.49
CA GLU A 90 0.86 16.78 -3.42
C GLU A 90 2.02 16.07 -4.13
N LEU A 91 2.39 14.86 -3.68
CA LEU A 91 3.58 14.15 -4.13
C LEU A 91 3.23 12.95 -5.02
N GLU A 92 3.37 13.13 -6.34
CA GLU A 92 3.03 12.12 -7.35
C GLU A 92 3.70 10.76 -7.10
N HIS A 93 5.00 10.76 -6.80
CA HIS A 93 5.77 9.55 -6.52
C HIS A 93 5.23 8.77 -5.31
N ILE A 94 4.85 9.48 -4.25
CA ILE A 94 4.26 8.85 -3.05
C ILE A 94 2.90 8.23 -3.40
N GLN A 95 2.07 8.92 -4.19
CA GLN A 95 0.79 8.39 -4.63
C GLN A 95 0.95 7.17 -5.52
N GLU A 96 1.94 7.16 -6.41
CA GLU A 96 2.23 6.01 -7.27
C GLU A 96 2.65 4.78 -6.45
N LEU A 97 3.57 4.96 -5.50
CA LEU A 97 4.01 3.90 -4.59
C LEU A 97 2.86 3.40 -3.71
N ALA A 98 2.06 4.31 -3.14
CA ALA A 98 0.93 3.98 -2.29
C ALA A 98 -0.17 3.24 -3.06
N CYS A 99 -0.53 3.69 -4.26
CA CYS A 99 -1.46 2.99 -5.14
C CYS A 99 -0.97 1.58 -5.49
N SER A 100 0.34 1.43 -5.76
CA SER A 100 0.94 0.12 -6.06
C SER A 100 0.88 -0.81 -4.86
N ALA A 101 1.23 -0.32 -3.66
CA ALA A 101 1.18 -1.09 -2.43
C ALA A 101 -0.25 -1.51 -2.09
N LEU A 102 -1.20 -0.58 -2.16
CA LEU A 102 -2.61 -0.83 -1.86
C LEU A 102 -3.22 -1.83 -2.85
N CYS A 103 -2.89 -1.73 -4.14
CA CYS A 103 -3.31 -2.66 -5.17
C CYS A 103 -2.80 -4.08 -4.87
N ASN A 104 -1.53 -4.23 -4.53
CA ASN A 104 -0.97 -5.54 -4.17
C ASN A 104 -1.61 -6.11 -2.89
N LEU A 105 -1.83 -5.27 -1.87
CA LEU A 105 -2.52 -5.67 -0.64
C LEU A 105 -3.95 -6.14 -0.94
N LEU A 106 -4.68 -5.45 -1.80
CA LEU A 106 -6.01 -5.83 -2.24
C LEU A 106 -6.03 -7.23 -2.86
N PHE A 107 -5.09 -7.54 -3.75
CA PHE A 107 -5.03 -8.85 -4.39
C PHE A 107 -4.51 -9.98 -3.50
N SER A 108 -3.81 -9.65 -2.41
CA SER A 108 -3.35 -10.64 -1.43
C SER A 108 -4.51 -11.30 -0.67
N SER A 109 -5.61 -10.57 -0.44
CA SER A 109 -6.80 -11.05 0.27
C SER A 109 -8.04 -10.24 -0.15
N PRO A 110 -8.59 -10.47 -1.36
CA PRO A 110 -9.56 -9.59 -1.99
C PRO A 110 -10.76 -9.27 -1.11
N GLN A 111 -11.41 -10.26 -0.50
CA GLN A 111 -12.64 -10.01 0.25
C GLN A 111 -12.41 -9.20 1.53
N LEU A 112 -11.38 -9.55 2.31
CA LEU A 112 -11.06 -8.83 3.54
C LEU A 112 -10.56 -7.40 3.23
N CYS A 113 -9.63 -7.26 2.29
CA CYS A 113 -9.04 -5.97 1.96
C CYS A 113 -10.05 -5.02 1.32
N LYS A 114 -10.97 -5.51 0.46
CA LYS A 114 -12.07 -4.69 -0.09
C LYS A 114 -12.89 -4.07 1.02
N THR A 115 -13.35 -4.86 1.99
CA THR A 115 -14.16 -4.38 3.10
C THR A 115 -13.44 -3.30 3.91
N ILE A 116 -12.16 -3.51 4.22
CA ILE A 116 -11.35 -2.55 4.98
C ILE A 116 -11.16 -1.25 4.19
N ILE A 117 -10.81 -1.33 2.90
CA ILE A 117 -10.63 -0.15 2.05
C ILE A 117 -11.91 0.67 2.00
N VAL A 118 -13.07 0.03 1.83
CA VAL A 118 -14.37 0.73 1.81
C VAL A 118 -14.68 1.37 3.16
N GLN A 119 -14.53 0.63 4.26
CA GLN A 119 -14.79 1.15 5.62
C GLN A 119 -13.89 2.33 5.99
N LYS A 120 -12.67 2.38 5.47
CA LYS A 120 -11.70 3.46 5.70
C LYS A 120 -11.84 4.63 4.72
N GLY A 121 -12.92 4.69 3.92
CA GLY A 121 -13.13 5.78 2.94
C GLY A 121 -12.18 5.73 1.76
N GLY A 122 -11.55 4.59 1.49
CA GLY A 122 -10.54 4.45 0.45
C GLY A 122 -11.05 4.67 -0.97
N ILE A 123 -12.35 4.51 -1.23
CA ILE A 123 -12.94 4.83 -2.55
C ILE A 123 -12.72 6.31 -2.89
N ASP A 124 -13.04 7.21 -1.95
CA ASP A 124 -12.90 8.66 -2.17
C ASP A 124 -11.43 9.05 -2.31
N THR A 125 -10.54 8.47 -1.50
CA THR A 125 -9.09 8.66 -1.60
C THR A 125 -8.58 8.23 -2.98
N ILE A 126 -8.95 7.04 -3.46
CA ILE A 126 -8.52 6.51 -4.77
C ILE A 126 -9.02 7.42 -5.90
N VAL A 127 -10.29 7.84 -5.86
CA VAL A 127 -10.85 8.72 -6.90
C VAL A 127 -10.22 10.11 -6.88
N ALA A 128 -9.96 10.68 -5.69
CA ALA A 128 -9.28 11.97 -5.56
C ALA A 128 -7.87 11.94 -6.19
N VAL A 129 -7.12 10.87 -5.95
CA VAL A 129 -5.79 10.67 -6.52
C VAL A 129 -5.85 10.50 -8.04
N MET A 130 -6.83 9.75 -8.57
CA MET A 130 -7.06 9.65 -10.01
C MET A 130 -7.32 11.00 -10.66
N ARG A 131 -8.16 11.86 -10.04
CA ARG A 131 -8.46 13.20 -10.57
C ARG A 131 -7.23 14.07 -10.64
N ARG A 132 -6.41 14.01 -9.60
CA ARG A 132 -5.24 14.86 -9.46
C ARG A 132 -4.11 14.44 -10.40
N TYR A 133 -3.88 13.14 -10.53
CA TYR A 133 -2.82 12.58 -11.37
C TYR A 133 -3.38 11.89 -12.62
N ILE A 134 -4.19 12.62 -13.38
CA ILE A 134 -4.87 12.09 -14.59
C ILE A 134 -3.89 11.60 -15.66
N ARG A 135 -2.69 12.18 -15.72
CA ARG A 135 -1.65 11.82 -16.70
C ARG A 135 -0.71 10.69 -16.24
N ASN A 136 -0.77 10.29 -14.98
CA ASN A 136 0.09 9.22 -14.46
C ASN A 136 -0.55 7.86 -14.77
N ALA A 137 -0.02 7.18 -15.79
CA ALA A 137 -0.55 5.91 -16.24
C ALA A 137 -0.51 4.80 -15.17
N THR A 138 0.51 4.81 -14.30
CA THR A 138 0.64 3.82 -13.21
C THR A 138 -0.47 4.00 -12.17
N ILE A 139 -0.70 5.24 -11.74
CA ILE A 139 -1.78 5.60 -10.81
C ILE A 139 -3.13 5.24 -11.41
N GLN A 140 -3.42 5.67 -12.65
CA GLN A 140 -4.69 5.37 -13.31
C GLN A 140 -4.93 3.86 -13.43
N LYS A 141 -3.94 3.10 -13.89
CA LYS A 141 -4.04 1.64 -14.02
C LYS A 141 -4.32 0.95 -12.68
N ASN A 142 -3.55 1.28 -11.65
CA ASN A 142 -3.70 0.68 -10.33
C ASN A 142 -5.04 1.06 -9.71
N ALA A 143 -5.44 2.32 -9.80
CA ALA A 143 -6.71 2.81 -9.28
C ALA A 143 -7.91 2.17 -9.98
N CYS A 144 -7.93 2.11 -11.31
CA CYS A 144 -8.97 1.41 -12.08
C CYS A 144 -9.07 -0.06 -11.68
N THR A 145 -7.93 -0.73 -11.51
CA THR A 145 -7.87 -2.13 -11.10
C THR A 145 -8.46 -2.33 -9.70
N MET A 146 -8.14 -1.43 -8.75
CA MET A 146 -8.70 -1.45 -7.40
C MET A 146 -10.21 -1.20 -7.42
N LEU A 147 -10.68 -0.18 -8.13
CA LEU A 147 -12.11 0.15 -8.23
C LEU A 147 -12.92 -0.99 -8.86
N TRP A 148 -12.41 -1.61 -9.93
CA TRP A 148 -13.03 -2.80 -10.54
C TRP A 148 -13.15 -3.95 -9.54
N SER A 149 -12.07 -4.22 -8.79
CA SER A 149 -12.06 -5.26 -7.77
C SER A 149 -13.06 -4.95 -6.65
N ILE A 150 -13.10 -3.71 -6.14
CA ILE A 150 -14.04 -3.26 -5.10
C ILE A 150 -15.50 -3.34 -5.56
N ALA A 151 -15.78 -3.00 -6.82
CA ALA A 151 -17.10 -3.08 -7.44
C ALA A 151 -17.57 -4.53 -7.69
N SER A 152 -16.62 -5.45 -7.88
CA SER A 152 -16.92 -6.83 -8.25
C SER A 152 -17.65 -7.57 -7.13
N GLY A 153 -18.89 -8.00 -7.42
CA GLY A 153 -19.73 -8.77 -6.50
C GLY A 153 -20.46 -7.95 -5.44
N ASN A 154 -20.41 -6.61 -5.45
CA ASN A 154 -21.09 -5.78 -4.45
C ASN A 154 -21.77 -4.54 -5.09
N ALA A 155 -23.10 -4.50 -5.05
CA ALA A 155 -23.92 -3.44 -5.65
C ALA A 155 -23.83 -2.10 -4.90
N GLU A 156 -23.65 -2.15 -3.58
CA GLU A 156 -23.46 -0.95 -2.76
C GLU A 156 -22.13 -0.28 -3.09
N ASN A 157 -21.04 -1.05 -3.18
CA ASN A 157 -19.73 -0.55 -3.60
C ASN A 157 -19.79 0.09 -4.99
N LYS A 158 -20.50 -0.52 -5.95
CA LYS A 158 -20.73 0.08 -7.29
C LYS A 158 -21.39 1.44 -7.18
N SER A 159 -22.41 1.55 -6.33
CA SER A 159 -23.14 2.80 -6.10
C SER A 159 -22.27 3.87 -5.45
N SER A 160 -21.43 3.47 -4.48
CA SER A 160 -20.45 4.36 -3.85
C SER A 160 -19.42 4.88 -4.84
N ILE A 161 -18.84 4.01 -5.67
CA ILE A 161 -17.87 4.42 -6.72
C ILE A 161 -18.51 5.38 -7.72
N ALA A 162 -19.76 5.14 -8.12
CA ALA A 162 -20.50 6.05 -8.99
C ALA A 162 -20.70 7.42 -8.33
N ARG A 163 -21.09 7.45 -7.05
CA ARG A 163 -21.32 8.69 -6.29
C ARG A 163 -20.03 9.50 -6.05
N SER A 164 -18.92 8.83 -5.80
CA SER A 164 -17.60 9.47 -5.68
C SER A 164 -17.12 10.07 -7.01
N GLY A 165 -17.81 9.78 -8.12
CA GLY A 165 -17.49 10.24 -9.47
C GLY A 165 -16.31 9.47 -10.08
N GLY A 166 -16.12 8.21 -9.69
CA GLY A 166 -15.11 7.33 -10.25
C GLY A 166 -15.35 7.03 -11.74
N ILE A 167 -16.61 7.01 -12.18
CA ILE A 167 -16.98 6.82 -13.60
C ILE A 167 -16.41 7.96 -14.47
N PHE A 168 -16.48 9.20 -13.99
CA PHE A 168 -15.92 10.35 -14.70
C PHE A 168 -14.41 10.21 -14.88
N CYS A 169 -13.70 9.71 -13.87
CA CYS A 169 -12.24 9.57 -13.92
C CYS A 169 -11.76 8.42 -14.82
N ILE A 170 -12.62 7.44 -15.13
CA ILE A 170 -12.29 6.32 -16.02
C ILE A 170 -12.51 6.69 -17.50
N VAL A 171 -13.43 7.62 -17.78
CA VAL A 171 -13.83 8.02 -19.14
C VAL A 171 -13.07 9.27 -19.63
N SER A 172 -12.47 10.04 -18.73
CA SER A 172 -11.70 11.27 -19.03
C SER A 172 -10.27 10.96 -19.48
#